data_AF-A0A496SHP8-F1
#
_entry.id   AF-A0A496SHP8-F1
#
_cell.length_a   1.000
_cell.length_b   1.000
_cell.length_c   1.000
_cell.angle_alpha   90.00
_cell.angle_beta   90.00
_cell.angle_gamma   90.00
#
_symmetry.space_group_name_H-M   'P 1'
#
loop_
_entity.id
_entity.type
_entity.pdbx_description
1 polymer ?
#
loop_
_entity_poly.entity_id
_entity_poly.type
_entity_poly.pdbx_seq_one_letter_code
_entity_poly.pdbx_strand_id
1 'polypeptide(L)'
;MRHLSCTTPAGGHIPEGELDWGYILNRAEEQGVAGLLWRNLKALGCEGVPPRAMRRLKVSYLWNVMNYELYFRELGPVLRDFCEGNISFVLLRGPVLVRLVYGDPGLRGFTDVDIWTREGDLRKAQDVLRDNGFSPLDGYPLLFHRGGVWVDLHSDLVGTGRVRSRGFGVKLDHDAVWNDARPLMMEGYEVLALSVVDRLLFLCLHALKHSFWRLIWTVDIAETVRKHRIDWDAFVRRARDFGLERPAYYGLLCAKELLGAPVPEEALLPLSVRRGYVERKLSEL
;
A
#
# COMPACT_ATOMS: atom_id res chain seq x y z
N MET A 1 -22.21 -9.24 -9.95
CA MET A 1 -21.11 -9.44 -10.91
C MET A 1 -20.05 -10.29 -10.25
N ARG A 2 -19.82 -11.49 -10.78
CA ARG A 2 -19.15 -12.59 -10.10
C ARG A 2 -17.79 -12.88 -10.77
N HIS A 3 -16.80 -13.19 -9.93
CA HIS A 3 -15.64 -14.05 -10.17
C HIS A 3 -14.35 -13.45 -10.78
N LEU A 4 -13.33 -13.32 -9.92
CA LEU A 4 -11.95 -13.79 -10.16
C LEU A 4 -11.89 -15.32 -9.93
N SER A 5 -12.74 -16.09 -10.62
CA SER A 5 -12.53 -17.52 -10.83
C SER A 5 -11.97 -17.68 -12.22
N CYS A 6 -11.07 -18.63 -12.40
CA CYS A 6 -10.49 -19.03 -13.67
C CYS A 6 -11.55 -19.45 -14.71
N THR A 7 -12.23 -18.47 -15.33
CA THR A 7 -12.96 -18.49 -16.60
C THR A 7 -13.55 -17.08 -16.83
N THR A 8 -12.71 -16.07 -17.05
CA THR A 8 -13.18 -14.86 -17.75
C THR A 8 -13.26 -15.23 -19.24
N PRO A 9 -14.37 -15.04 -19.94
CA PRO A 9 -14.36 -15.22 -21.39
C PRO A 9 -13.30 -14.26 -21.94
N ALA A 10 -12.32 -14.78 -22.68
CA ALA A 10 -11.49 -13.93 -23.52
C ALA A 10 -12.43 -13.20 -24.51
N GLY A 11 -12.18 -11.91 -24.74
CA GLY A 11 -13.01 -11.11 -25.63
C GLY A 11 -14.08 -10.29 -24.91
N GLY A 12 -13.69 -9.10 -24.47
CA GLY A 12 -14.61 -7.99 -24.24
C GLY A 12 -14.49 -6.99 -25.39
N HIS A 13 -15.61 -6.58 -25.97
CA HIS A 13 -15.64 -5.50 -26.97
C HIS A 13 -15.82 -4.17 -26.25
N ILE A 14 -14.83 -3.28 -26.38
CA ILE A 14 -14.96 -1.89 -25.93
C ILE A 14 -15.51 -1.08 -27.11
N PRO A 15 -16.71 -0.47 -26.99
CA PRO A 15 -17.30 0.29 -28.09
C PRO A 15 -16.33 1.35 -28.63
N GLU A 16 -16.10 1.33 -29.95
CA GLU A 16 -15.27 2.33 -30.60
C GLU A 16 -15.93 3.71 -30.55
N GLY A 17 -15.19 4.74 -30.13
CA GLY A 17 -15.65 6.13 -30.12
C GLY A 17 -16.40 6.61 -28.86
N GLU A 18 -16.77 5.73 -27.93
CA GLU A 18 -17.50 6.13 -26.71
C GLU A 18 -16.57 6.48 -25.53
N LEU A 19 -15.33 5.98 -25.52
CA LEU A 19 -14.40 6.18 -24.41
C LEU A 19 -13.34 7.24 -24.71
N ASP A 20 -13.26 8.24 -23.83
CA ASP A 20 -12.12 9.15 -23.78
C ASP A 20 -10.89 8.44 -23.19
N TRP A 21 -10.11 7.81 -24.08
CA TRP A 21 -8.86 7.16 -23.70
C TRP A 21 -7.82 8.14 -23.15
N GLY A 22 -7.85 9.43 -23.52
CA GLY A 22 -6.96 10.42 -22.92
C GLY A 22 -7.24 10.57 -21.43
N TYR A 23 -8.52 10.75 -21.08
CA TYR A 23 -8.99 10.80 -19.71
C TYR A 23 -8.67 9.51 -18.93
N ILE A 24 -8.99 8.34 -19.49
CA ILE A 24 -8.75 7.03 -18.83
C ILE A 24 -7.27 6.85 -18.51
N LEU A 25 -6.38 7.13 -19.48
CA LEU A 25 -4.94 6.96 -19.29
C LEU A 25 -4.39 7.91 -18.22
N ASN A 26 -4.79 9.19 -18.25
CA ASN A 26 -4.37 10.17 -17.26
C ASN A 26 -4.85 9.74 -15.85
N ARG A 27 -6.11 9.33 -15.73
CA ARG A 27 -6.66 8.85 -14.45
C ARG A 27 -5.99 7.57 -13.98
N ALA A 28 -5.71 6.61 -14.86
CA ALA A 28 -5.03 5.38 -14.48
C ALA A 28 -3.62 5.64 -13.91
N GLU A 29 -2.89 6.61 -14.48
CA GLU A 29 -1.57 7.03 -13.98
C GLU A 29 -1.68 7.77 -12.64
N GLU A 30 -2.52 8.80 -12.55
CA GLU A 30 -2.77 9.57 -11.30
C GLU A 30 -3.18 8.64 -10.15
N GLN A 31 -4.13 7.73 -10.42
CA GLN A 31 -4.70 6.80 -9.45
C GLN A 31 -3.77 5.61 -9.15
N GLY A 32 -2.63 5.49 -9.86
CA GLY A 32 -1.60 4.49 -9.61
C GLY A 32 -1.93 3.08 -10.10
N VAL A 33 -2.88 2.94 -11.02
CA VAL A 33 -3.40 1.65 -11.50
C VAL A 33 -3.07 1.35 -12.96
N ALA A 34 -2.26 2.18 -13.62
CA ALA A 34 -1.89 2.01 -15.03
C ALA A 34 -1.27 0.63 -15.35
N GLY A 35 -0.38 0.13 -14.50
CA GLY A 35 0.23 -1.21 -14.67
C GLY A 35 -0.80 -2.35 -14.57
N LEU A 36 -1.74 -2.24 -13.62
CA LEU A 36 -2.85 -3.19 -13.49
C LEU A 36 -3.79 -3.13 -14.69
N LEU A 37 -4.12 -1.93 -15.17
CA LEU A 37 -4.95 -1.74 -16.35
C LEU A 37 -4.30 -2.35 -17.58
N TRP A 38 -2.98 -2.17 -17.76
CA TRP A 38 -2.24 -2.85 -18.84
C TRP A 38 -2.36 -4.36 -18.77
N ARG A 39 -2.01 -4.95 -17.62
CA ARG A 39 -2.06 -6.40 -17.41
C ARG A 39 -3.44 -6.94 -17.72
N ASN A 40 -4.49 -6.29 -17.21
CA ASN A 40 -5.86 -6.75 -17.36
C ASN A 40 -6.36 -6.63 -18.80
N LEU A 41 -6.14 -5.50 -19.48
CA LEU A 41 -6.53 -5.33 -20.89
C LEU A 41 -5.78 -6.34 -21.78
N LYS A 42 -4.49 -6.57 -21.51
CA LYS A 42 -3.68 -7.56 -22.22
C LYS A 42 -4.21 -8.98 -22.01
N ALA A 43 -4.56 -9.34 -20.77
CA ALA A 43 -5.04 -10.68 -20.43
C ALA A 43 -6.44 -10.97 -20.99
N LEU A 44 -7.32 -9.95 -21.02
CA LEU A 44 -8.67 -10.08 -21.56
C LEU A 44 -8.71 -10.08 -23.09
N GLY A 45 -7.66 -9.58 -23.74
CA GLY A 45 -7.59 -9.47 -25.21
C GLY A 45 -8.67 -8.53 -25.76
N CYS A 46 -8.98 -7.44 -25.05
CA CYS A 46 -10.09 -6.55 -25.43
C CYS A 46 -9.85 -5.92 -26.81
N GLU A 47 -10.84 -6.05 -27.68
CA GLU A 47 -10.93 -5.30 -28.94
C GLU A 47 -11.36 -3.85 -28.66
N GLY A 48 -10.99 -2.92 -29.56
CA GLY A 48 -11.34 -1.50 -29.42
C GLY A 48 -10.40 -0.67 -28.53
N VAL A 49 -9.35 -1.26 -27.95
CA VAL A 49 -8.29 -0.52 -27.25
C VAL A 49 -7.32 0.11 -28.27
N PRO A 50 -7.18 1.44 -28.35
CA PRO A 50 -6.26 2.06 -29.30
C PRO A 50 -4.81 1.59 -29.07
N PRO A 51 -4.05 1.22 -30.11
CA PRO A 51 -2.66 0.77 -29.95
C PRO A 51 -1.77 1.77 -29.20
N ARG A 52 -2.05 3.07 -29.34
CA ARG A 52 -1.36 4.14 -28.57
C ARG A 52 -1.66 4.10 -27.08
N ALA A 53 -2.91 3.84 -26.70
CA ALA A 53 -3.31 3.67 -25.32
C ALA A 53 -2.61 2.43 -24.76
N MET A 54 -2.53 1.38 -25.58
CA MET A 54 -1.87 0.16 -25.15
C MET A 54 -0.37 0.37 -24.87
N ARG A 55 0.32 1.08 -25.76
CA ARG A 55 1.73 1.43 -25.56
C ARG A 55 1.96 2.30 -24.32
N ARG A 56 1.11 3.30 -24.06
CA ARG A 56 1.26 4.20 -22.91
C ARG A 56 1.18 3.46 -21.58
N LEU A 57 0.17 2.60 -21.37
CA LEU A 57 0.08 1.83 -20.13
C LEU A 57 1.25 0.82 -19.99
N LYS A 58 1.73 0.25 -21.10
CA LYS A 58 2.93 -0.60 -21.09
C LYS A 58 4.17 0.20 -20.64
N VAL A 59 4.31 1.47 -21.04
CA VAL A 59 5.38 2.35 -20.54
C VAL A 59 5.24 2.56 -19.04
N SER A 60 4.04 2.82 -18.50
CA SER A 60 3.82 2.93 -17.06
C SER A 60 4.18 1.63 -16.31
N TYR A 61 3.84 0.47 -16.87
CA TYR A 61 4.24 -0.83 -16.33
C TYR A 61 5.77 -0.97 -16.28
N LEU A 62 6.47 -0.70 -17.39
CA LEU A 62 7.93 -0.80 -17.46
C LEU A 62 8.62 0.22 -16.56
N TRP A 63 8.03 1.41 -16.38
CA TRP A 63 8.50 2.40 -15.42
C TRP A 63 8.45 1.87 -13.99
N ASN A 64 7.36 1.21 -13.60
CA ASN A 64 7.26 0.59 -12.28
C ASN A 64 8.32 -0.50 -12.06
N VAL A 65 8.58 -1.34 -13.08
CA VAL A 65 9.66 -2.34 -13.03
C VAL A 65 11.01 -1.66 -12.83
N MET A 66 11.34 -0.67 -13.67
CA MET A 66 12.62 0.05 -13.58
C MET A 66 12.78 0.76 -12.23
N ASN A 67 11.71 1.38 -11.73
CA ASN A 67 11.71 2.05 -10.44
C ASN A 67 11.94 1.06 -9.29
N TYR A 68 11.30 -0.11 -9.32
CA TYR A 68 11.55 -1.18 -8.35
C TYR A 68 13.03 -1.57 -8.32
N GLU A 69 13.62 -1.87 -9.48
CA GLU A 69 15.04 -2.23 -9.60
C GLU A 69 15.98 -1.13 -9.10
N LEU A 70 15.70 0.14 -9.46
CA LEU A 70 16.45 1.29 -8.97
C LEU A 70 16.41 1.34 -7.44
N TYR A 71 15.23 1.27 -6.84
CA TYR A 71 15.08 1.34 -5.39
C TYR A 71 15.85 0.23 -4.67
N PHE A 72 15.77 -1.01 -5.14
CA PHE A 72 16.49 -2.12 -4.48
C PHE A 72 18.00 -2.07 -4.68
N ARG A 73 18.47 -1.60 -5.84
CA ARG A 73 19.90 -1.34 -6.04
C ARG A 73 20.42 -0.28 -5.06
N GLU A 74 19.68 0.81 -4.89
CA GLU A 74 20.12 1.91 -4.00
C GLU A 74 19.93 1.57 -2.50
N LEU A 75 18.91 0.79 -2.15
CA LEU A 75 18.59 0.39 -0.78
C LEU A 75 19.39 -0.82 -0.29
N GLY A 76 19.89 -1.69 -1.17
CA GLY A 76 20.63 -2.88 -0.77
C GLY A 76 21.77 -2.58 0.23
N PRO A 77 22.63 -1.58 -0.03
CA PRO A 77 23.64 -1.13 0.94
C PRO A 77 23.06 -0.70 2.29
N VAL A 78 21.98 0.09 2.29
CA VAL A 78 21.32 0.55 3.52
C VAL A 78 20.76 -0.63 4.32
N LEU A 79 20.11 -1.59 3.66
CA LEU A 79 19.55 -2.78 4.32
C LEU A 79 20.65 -3.66 4.91
N ARG A 80 21.76 -3.84 4.19
CA ARG A 80 22.93 -4.55 4.72
C ARG A 80 23.47 -3.87 5.97
N ASP A 81 23.70 -2.57 5.90
CA ASP A 81 24.30 -1.81 6.98
C ASP A 81 23.35 -1.70 8.20
N PHE A 82 22.02 -1.71 7.99
CA PHE A 82 21.05 -1.86 9.08
C PHE A 82 21.19 -3.22 9.78
N CYS A 83 21.31 -4.31 9.01
CA CYS A 83 21.49 -5.65 9.58
C CYS A 83 22.82 -5.77 10.34
N GLU A 84 23.93 -5.34 9.73
CA GLU A 84 25.27 -5.36 10.35
C GLU A 84 25.36 -4.44 11.58
N GLY A 85 24.64 -3.31 11.54
CA GLY A 85 24.53 -2.35 12.65
C GLY A 85 23.57 -2.77 13.77
N ASN A 86 22.94 -3.95 13.67
CA ASN A 86 21.91 -4.45 14.59
C ASN A 86 20.76 -3.44 14.80
N ILE A 87 20.35 -2.75 13.74
CA ILE A 87 19.23 -1.80 13.75
C ILE A 87 17.94 -2.60 13.57
N SER A 88 17.00 -2.48 14.51
CA SER A 88 15.69 -3.13 14.37
C SER A 88 14.79 -2.29 13.45
N PHE A 89 14.41 -2.83 12.29
CA PHE A 89 13.54 -2.15 11.34
C PHE A 89 12.48 -3.07 10.72
N VAL A 90 11.36 -2.47 10.31
CA VAL A 90 10.27 -3.10 9.55
C VAL A 90 10.08 -2.32 8.26
N LEU A 91 10.18 -2.99 7.11
CA LEU A 91 9.79 -2.39 5.84
C LEU A 91 8.26 -2.40 5.73
N LEU A 92 7.70 -1.30 5.22
CA LEU A 92 6.26 -1.13 5.09
C LEU A 92 5.85 -0.97 3.62
N ARG A 93 4.58 -1.28 3.34
CA ARG A 93 3.82 -0.89 2.14
C ARG A 93 4.55 -1.15 0.82
N GLY A 94 4.96 -0.10 0.09
CA GLY A 94 5.41 -0.07 -1.30
C GLY A 94 6.03 -1.37 -1.79
N PRO A 95 7.31 -1.59 -1.48
CA PRO A 95 8.07 -2.77 -1.90
C PRO A 95 7.53 -4.07 -1.29
N VAL A 96 7.08 -4.04 -0.03
CA VAL A 96 6.55 -5.23 0.67
C VAL A 96 5.30 -5.78 -0.01
N LEU A 97 4.37 -4.95 -0.45
CA LEU A 97 3.18 -5.43 -1.17
C LEU A 97 3.51 -5.87 -2.58
N VAL A 98 4.49 -5.25 -3.27
CA VAL A 98 4.95 -5.78 -4.56
C VAL A 98 5.34 -7.24 -4.40
N ARG A 99 6.10 -7.56 -3.34
CA ARG A 99 6.54 -8.93 -3.06
C ARG A 99 5.43 -9.85 -2.57
N LEU A 100 4.67 -9.43 -1.56
CA LEU A 100 3.72 -10.31 -0.85
C LEU A 100 2.36 -10.43 -1.56
N VAL A 101 1.93 -9.37 -2.26
CA VAL A 101 0.58 -9.26 -2.81
C VAL A 101 0.59 -9.41 -4.34
N TYR A 102 1.37 -8.57 -5.03
CA TYR A 102 1.32 -8.49 -6.49
C TYR A 102 2.15 -9.54 -7.21
N GLY A 103 3.35 -9.83 -6.70
CA GLY A 103 4.30 -10.77 -7.32
C GLY A 103 4.92 -10.30 -8.65
N ASP A 104 4.58 -9.09 -9.10
CA ASP A 104 5.08 -8.48 -10.33
C ASP A 104 5.30 -6.97 -10.07
N PRO A 105 6.56 -6.48 -10.17
CA PRO A 105 6.90 -5.10 -9.85
C PRO A 105 6.26 -4.08 -10.81
N GLY A 106 5.85 -4.49 -12.01
CA GLY A 106 5.23 -3.57 -12.95
C GLY A 106 3.78 -3.20 -12.60
N LEU A 107 3.13 -3.96 -11.70
CA LEU A 107 1.71 -3.77 -11.36
C LEU A 107 1.47 -2.69 -10.31
N ARG A 108 2.41 -2.52 -9.38
CA ARG A 108 2.30 -1.55 -8.30
C ARG A 108 3.56 -0.70 -8.23
N GLY A 109 3.42 0.56 -8.62
CA GLY A 109 4.45 1.57 -8.39
C GLY A 109 4.42 2.11 -6.96
N PHE A 110 5.54 2.64 -6.52
CA PHE A 110 5.70 3.37 -5.26
C PHE A 110 6.70 4.51 -5.45
N THR A 111 6.59 5.55 -4.64
CA THR A 111 7.35 6.80 -4.77
C THR A 111 8.43 6.96 -3.71
N ASP A 112 8.41 6.07 -2.71
CA ASP A 112 9.18 6.11 -1.49
C ASP A 112 9.13 4.74 -0.81
N VAL A 113 10.11 4.47 0.05
CA VAL A 113 10.15 3.30 0.92
C VAL A 113 9.96 3.74 2.36
N ASP A 114 8.82 3.34 2.92
CA ASP A 114 8.50 3.52 4.33
C ASP A 114 9.27 2.48 5.18
N ILE A 115 10.09 2.95 6.11
CA ILE A 115 10.81 2.12 7.08
C ILE A 115 10.41 2.53 8.48
N TRP A 116 9.90 1.59 9.27
CA TRP A 116 9.64 1.81 10.69
C TRP A 116 10.79 1.26 11.53
N THR A 117 11.37 2.10 12.38
CA THR A 117 12.41 1.71 13.33
C THR A 117 11.88 1.79 14.76
N ARG A 118 12.54 1.11 15.70
CA ARG A 118 12.33 1.43 17.12
C ARG A 118 12.82 2.84 17.41
N GLU A 119 12.21 3.50 18.39
CA GLU A 119 12.57 4.88 18.76
C GLU A 119 14.05 5.00 19.15
N GLY A 120 14.57 4.03 19.91
CA GLY A 120 15.99 3.99 20.30
C GLY A 120 16.98 3.77 19.16
N ASP A 121 16.52 3.26 18.01
CA ASP A 121 17.37 3.00 16.84
C ASP A 121 17.24 4.08 15.75
N LEU A 122 16.29 5.02 15.90
CA LEU A 122 15.99 6.03 14.88
C LEU A 122 17.24 6.85 14.50
N ARG A 123 18.02 7.28 15.49
CA ARG A 123 19.23 8.08 15.24
C ARG A 123 20.28 7.28 14.46
N LYS A 124 20.49 6.01 14.80
CA LYS A 124 21.41 5.12 14.09
C LYS A 124 20.95 4.89 12.64
N ALA A 125 19.63 4.71 12.43
CA ALA A 125 19.07 4.56 11.09
C ALA A 125 19.28 5.81 10.23
N GLN A 126 19.13 7.01 10.82
CA GLN A 126 19.45 8.26 10.13
C GLN A 126 20.94 8.38 9.79
N ASP A 127 21.83 7.98 10.71
CA ASP A 127 23.27 8.02 10.50
C ASP A 127 23.69 7.06 9.38
N VAL A 128 23.20 5.82 9.36
CA VAL A 128 23.44 4.87 8.26
C VAL A 128 22.94 5.38 6.91
N LEU A 129 21.77 6.05 6.86
CA LEU A 129 21.30 6.68 5.63
C LEU A 129 22.27 7.77 5.14
N ARG A 130 22.79 8.62 6.03
CA ARG A 130 23.77 9.67 5.70
C ARG A 130 25.09 9.08 5.23
N ASP A 131 25.56 8.02 5.87
CA ASP A 131 26.79 7.31 5.49
C ASP A 131 26.65 6.66 4.12
N ASN A 132 25.44 6.22 3.78
CA ASN A 132 25.05 5.81 2.44
C ASN A 132 24.74 7.01 1.52
N GLY A 133 25.11 8.24 1.85
CA GLY A 133 24.96 9.41 0.96
C GLY A 133 23.52 9.84 0.69
N PHE A 134 22.56 9.43 1.51
CA PHE A 134 21.22 10.02 1.51
C PHE A 134 21.22 11.31 2.34
N SER A 135 20.48 12.31 1.85
CA SER A 135 20.29 13.57 2.56
C SER A 135 18.85 13.70 3.04
N PRO A 136 18.60 14.23 4.25
CA PRO A 136 17.25 14.58 4.67
C PRO A 136 16.72 15.75 3.83
N LEU A 137 15.42 15.75 3.54
CA LEU A 137 14.73 16.87 2.93
C LEU A 137 14.59 18.01 3.94
N ASP A 138 14.84 19.25 3.51
CA ASP A 138 14.67 20.44 4.34
C ASP A 138 13.26 20.53 4.94
N GLY A 139 13.19 20.71 6.25
CA GLY A 139 11.92 20.73 7.01
C GLY A 139 11.29 19.36 7.27
N TYR A 140 11.84 18.27 6.70
CA TYR A 140 11.35 16.90 6.86
C TYR A 140 12.52 15.95 7.22
N PRO A 141 13.01 15.98 8.47
CA PRO A 141 14.28 15.34 8.88
C PRO A 141 14.29 13.80 8.85
N LEU A 142 13.12 13.19 8.59
CA LEU A 142 12.94 11.75 8.47
C LEU A 142 12.67 11.30 7.03
N LEU A 143 12.51 12.24 6.09
CA LEU A 143 12.38 11.94 4.67
C LEU A 143 13.74 12.15 4.00
N PHE A 144 14.38 11.06 3.62
CA PHE A 144 15.71 11.03 3.01
C PHE A 144 15.61 10.81 1.52
N HIS A 145 16.55 11.36 0.75
CA HIS A 145 16.62 11.14 -0.68
C HIS A 145 18.05 11.02 -1.22
N ARG A 146 18.21 10.23 -2.28
CA ARG A 146 19.43 10.09 -3.07
C ARG A 146 19.09 9.65 -4.49
N GLY A 147 19.52 10.39 -5.51
CA GLY A 147 19.38 9.94 -6.91
C GLY A 147 17.96 9.57 -7.36
N GLY A 148 16.93 10.24 -6.83
CA GLY A 148 15.51 9.94 -7.13
C GLY A 148 14.88 8.84 -6.28
N VAL A 149 15.64 8.20 -5.38
CA VAL A 149 15.16 7.25 -4.38
C VAL A 149 14.82 7.99 -3.09
N TRP A 150 13.64 7.73 -2.54
CA TRP A 150 13.14 8.34 -1.32
C TRP A 150 12.94 7.30 -0.23
N VAL A 151 13.43 7.59 0.97
CA VAL A 151 13.27 6.74 2.15
C VAL A 151 12.59 7.55 3.24
N ASP A 152 11.43 7.08 3.69
CA ASP A 152 10.68 7.71 4.76
C ASP A 152 10.86 6.90 6.06
N LEU A 153 11.61 7.45 7.00
CA LEU A 153 11.76 6.88 8.33
C LEU A 153 10.56 7.24 9.21
N HIS A 154 10.00 6.23 9.85
CA HIS A 154 8.90 6.37 10.78
C HIS A 154 9.36 5.93 12.17
N SER A 155 9.06 6.75 13.18
CA SER A 155 9.16 6.36 14.59
C SER A 155 7.89 5.69 15.10
N ASP A 156 6.78 5.85 14.40
CA ASP A 156 5.46 5.32 14.73
C ASP A 156 4.66 5.00 13.45
N LEU A 157 3.69 4.08 13.52
CA LEU A 157 2.94 3.64 12.34
C LEU A 157 1.82 4.59 11.89
N VAL A 158 1.54 5.61 12.69
CA VAL A 158 0.41 6.55 12.52
C VAL A 158 0.89 7.89 11.89
N GLY A 159 2.19 8.17 11.99
CA GLY A 159 2.84 9.39 11.55
C GLY A 159 2.62 10.56 12.51
N THR A 160 2.60 10.30 13.82
CA THR A 160 2.43 11.32 14.87
C THR A 160 3.61 12.28 14.95
N GLY A 161 4.81 11.82 14.61
CA GLY A 161 6.00 12.69 14.50
C GLY A 161 5.86 13.82 13.47
N ARG A 162 4.97 13.68 12.48
CA ARG A 162 4.66 14.74 11.50
C ARG A 162 3.41 15.53 11.86
N VAL A 163 2.36 14.84 12.29
CA VAL A 163 1.07 15.45 12.62
C VAL A 163 0.57 14.85 13.92
N ARG A 164 0.84 15.54 15.02
CA ARG A 164 0.54 15.07 16.39
C ARG A 164 -0.93 14.67 16.58
N SER A 165 -1.86 15.38 15.95
CA SER A 165 -3.29 15.11 16.06
C SER A 165 -3.71 13.76 15.47
N ARG A 166 -2.88 13.10 14.65
CA ARG A 166 -3.16 11.75 14.13
C ARG A 166 -3.18 10.68 15.21
N GLY A 167 -2.53 10.92 16.36
CA GLY A 167 -2.61 10.03 17.51
C GLY A 167 -3.94 10.12 18.28
N PHE A 168 -4.79 11.12 17.99
CA PHE A 168 -6.04 11.30 18.72
C PHE A 168 -6.99 10.12 18.49
N GLY A 169 -7.36 9.43 19.56
CA GLY A 169 -8.24 8.26 19.52
C GLY A 169 -7.56 6.95 19.13
N VAL A 170 -6.26 6.97 18.80
CA VAL A 170 -5.48 5.77 18.47
C VAL A 170 -4.81 5.25 19.75
N LYS A 171 -4.94 3.95 19.99
CA LYS A 171 -4.39 3.22 21.16
C LYS A 171 -3.38 2.18 20.71
N LEU A 172 -2.44 2.59 19.85
CA LEU A 172 -1.52 1.66 19.21
C LEU A 172 -0.50 1.12 20.21
N ASP A 173 -0.52 -0.21 20.39
CA ASP A 173 0.56 -0.94 21.04
C ASP A 173 1.63 -1.28 19.99
N HIS A 174 2.69 -0.47 19.96
CA HIS A 174 3.80 -0.65 19.02
C HIS A 174 4.55 -1.97 19.26
N ASP A 175 4.69 -2.41 20.51
CA ASP A 175 5.40 -3.65 20.82
C ASP A 175 4.59 -4.87 20.37
N ALA A 176 3.27 -4.86 20.54
CA ALA A 176 2.41 -5.92 20.02
C ALA A 176 2.53 -6.07 18.49
N VAL A 177 2.54 -4.96 17.74
CA VAL A 177 2.73 -5.00 16.28
C VAL A 177 4.14 -5.44 15.90
N TRP A 178 5.15 -4.95 16.62
CA TRP A 178 6.55 -5.32 16.35
C TRP A 178 6.79 -6.81 16.59
N ASN A 179 6.28 -7.35 17.69
CA ASN A 179 6.46 -8.75 18.07
C ASN A 179 5.72 -9.71 17.13
N ASP A 180 4.65 -9.25 16.47
CA ASP A 180 3.94 -10.03 15.45
C ASP A 180 4.49 -9.87 14.03
N ALA A 181 5.44 -8.97 13.81
CA ALA A 181 6.12 -8.80 12.53
C ALA A 181 6.79 -10.11 12.10
N ARG A 182 6.84 -10.34 10.79
CA ARG A 182 7.30 -11.60 10.20
C ARG A 182 8.54 -11.36 9.33
N PRO A 183 9.54 -12.24 9.40
CA PRO A 183 10.66 -12.23 8.47
C PRO A 183 10.17 -12.32 7.03
N LEU A 184 10.84 -11.58 6.14
CA LEU A 184 10.59 -11.55 4.72
C LEU A 184 11.93 -11.45 3.99
N MET A 185 12.17 -12.36 3.05
CA MET A 185 13.29 -12.22 2.11
C MET A 185 12.91 -11.25 0.99
N MET A 186 13.66 -10.15 0.89
CA MET A 186 13.53 -9.13 -0.17
C MET A 186 14.87 -8.91 -0.85
N GLU A 187 14.97 -9.27 -2.14
CA GLU A 187 16.18 -9.07 -2.96
C GLU A 187 17.50 -9.51 -2.28
N GLY A 188 17.48 -10.65 -1.59
CA GLY A 188 18.64 -11.21 -0.90
C GLY A 188 18.84 -10.74 0.55
N TYR A 189 18.03 -9.81 1.04
CA TYR A 189 18.07 -9.32 2.42
C TYR A 189 16.92 -9.89 3.25
N GLU A 190 17.23 -10.34 4.47
CA GLU A 190 16.21 -10.66 5.47
C GLU A 190 15.76 -9.37 6.14
N VAL A 191 14.48 -9.04 6.02
CA VAL A 191 13.86 -7.86 6.64
C VAL A 191 12.64 -8.29 7.44
N LEU A 192 12.10 -7.41 8.28
CA LEU A 192 10.78 -7.60 8.87
C LEU A 192 9.70 -6.91 8.04
N ALA A 193 8.54 -7.54 7.97
CA ALA A 193 7.31 -6.96 7.44
C ALA A 193 6.17 -7.14 8.44
N LEU A 194 5.17 -6.26 8.41
CA LEU A 194 3.98 -6.41 9.24
C LEU A 194 3.29 -7.76 8.99
N SER A 195 2.73 -8.35 10.05
CA SER A 195 1.83 -9.50 9.96
C SER A 195 0.71 -9.23 8.96
N VAL A 196 0.06 -10.25 8.41
CA VAL A 196 -1.02 -10.02 7.44
C VAL A 196 -2.19 -9.22 8.04
N VAL A 197 -2.50 -9.44 9.31
CA VAL A 197 -3.55 -8.72 10.05
C VAL A 197 -3.18 -7.25 10.21
N ASP A 198 -1.98 -6.96 10.70
CA ASP A 198 -1.51 -5.59 10.91
C ASP A 198 -1.33 -4.88 9.56
N ARG A 199 -0.75 -5.55 8.56
CA ARG A 199 -0.60 -5.00 7.21
C ARG A 199 -1.94 -4.55 6.65
N LEU A 200 -2.97 -5.40 6.71
CA LEU A 200 -4.31 -5.05 6.24
C LEU A 200 -4.89 -3.85 7.02
N LEU A 201 -4.72 -3.83 8.34
CA LEU A 201 -5.22 -2.76 9.20
C LEU A 201 -4.54 -1.42 8.89
N PHE A 202 -3.22 -1.43 8.71
CA PHE A 202 -2.45 -0.22 8.39
C PHE A 202 -2.61 0.24 6.95
N LEU A 203 -2.98 -0.65 6.00
CA LEU A 203 -3.44 -0.24 4.67
C LEU A 203 -4.77 0.51 4.76
N CYS A 204 -5.71 0.02 5.58
CA CYS A 204 -6.98 0.70 5.83
C CYS A 204 -6.76 2.08 6.47
N LEU A 205 -5.87 2.17 7.47
CA LEU A 205 -5.46 3.43 8.08
C LEU A 205 -4.83 4.38 7.05
N HIS A 206 -3.90 3.89 6.24
CA HIS A 206 -3.23 4.70 5.22
C HIS A 206 -4.24 5.26 4.20
N ALA A 207 -5.14 4.44 3.69
CA ALA A 207 -6.15 4.85 2.73
C ALA A 207 -7.07 5.94 3.32
N LEU A 208 -7.60 5.75 4.54
CA LEU A 208 -8.44 6.74 5.21
C LEU A 208 -7.66 8.03 5.52
N LYS A 209 -6.42 7.93 6.01
CA LYS A 209 -5.55 9.09 6.31
C LYS A 209 -5.36 10.00 5.10
N HIS A 210 -5.40 9.43 3.90
CA HIS A 210 -5.27 10.16 2.64
C HIS A 210 -6.60 10.25 1.87
N SER A 211 -7.72 10.13 2.58
CA SER A 211 -9.09 10.31 2.03
C SER A 211 -9.39 9.44 0.81
N PHE A 212 -8.77 8.26 0.71
CA PHE A 212 -8.92 7.34 -0.43
C PHE A 212 -8.63 7.99 -1.80
N TRP A 213 -7.79 9.04 -1.86
CA TRP A 213 -7.65 9.85 -3.08
C TRP A 213 -7.06 9.08 -4.28
N ARG A 214 -6.28 8.01 -4.02
CA ARG A 214 -5.77 7.09 -5.05
C ARG A 214 -6.44 5.73 -4.96
N LEU A 215 -6.94 5.24 -6.09
CA LEU A 215 -7.53 3.92 -6.22
C LEU A 215 -6.58 2.78 -5.84
N ILE A 216 -5.27 2.92 -6.11
CA ILE A 216 -4.28 1.89 -5.78
C ILE A 216 -4.29 1.51 -4.29
N TRP A 217 -4.66 2.41 -3.37
CA TRP A 217 -4.74 2.07 -1.95
C TRP A 217 -5.93 1.18 -1.60
N THR A 218 -7.07 1.40 -2.24
CA THR A 218 -8.22 0.49 -2.12
C THR A 218 -7.90 -0.85 -2.79
N VAL A 219 -7.16 -0.83 -3.91
CA VAL A 219 -6.69 -2.05 -4.58
C VAL A 219 -5.71 -2.82 -3.69
N ASP A 220 -4.77 -2.16 -3.01
CA ASP A 220 -3.83 -2.80 -2.08
C ASP A 220 -4.58 -3.59 -0.98
N ILE A 221 -5.68 -3.03 -0.45
CA ILE A 221 -6.56 -3.70 0.52
C ILE A 221 -7.23 -4.90 -0.13
N ALA A 222 -7.89 -4.70 -1.28
CA ALA A 222 -8.63 -5.75 -1.97
C ALA A 222 -7.74 -6.94 -2.40
N GLU A 223 -6.57 -6.67 -2.96
CA GLU A 223 -5.62 -7.69 -3.38
C GLU A 223 -4.98 -8.39 -2.17
N THR A 224 -4.74 -7.69 -1.05
CA THR A 224 -4.29 -8.33 0.21
C THR A 224 -5.31 -9.36 0.70
N VAL A 225 -6.60 -9.00 0.70
CA VAL A 225 -7.70 -9.89 1.10
C VAL A 225 -7.83 -11.08 0.16
N ARG A 226 -7.60 -10.90 -1.15
CA ARG A 226 -7.65 -12.00 -2.13
C ARG A 226 -6.46 -12.93 -2.02
N LYS A 227 -5.28 -12.39 -1.77
CA LYS A 227 -4.02 -13.13 -1.80
C LYS A 227 -3.82 -13.99 -0.56
N HIS A 228 -4.31 -13.53 0.59
CA HIS A 228 -4.00 -14.15 1.88
C HIS A 228 -5.25 -14.57 2.63
N ARG A 229 -5.13 -15.66 3.38
CA ARG A 229 -6.12 -16.01 4.40
C ARG A 229 -5.98 -15.03 5.57
N ILE A 230 -7.07 -14.36 5.91
CA ILE A 230 -7.14 -13.43 7.03
C ILE A 230 -7.85 -14.12 8.20
N ASP A 231 -7.26 -14.04 9.38
CA ASP A 231 -7.98 -14.29 10.64
C ASP A 231 -8.80 -13.04 10.96
N TRP A 232 -10.08 -13.07 10.60
CA TRP A 232 -10.99 -11.94 10.75
C TRP A 232 -11.29 -11.62 12.21
N ASP A 233 -11.33 -12.63 13.08
CA ASP A 233 -11.52 -12.41 14.52
C ASP A 233 -10.32 -11.68 15.11
N ALA A 234 -9.11 -12.08 14.74
CA ALA A 234 -7.89 -11.38 15.12
C ALA A 234 -7.86 -9.95 14.56
N PHE A 235 -8.25 -9.76 13.30
CA PHE A 235 -8.33 -8.43 12.68
C PHE A 235 -9.30 -7.49 13.40
N VAL A 236 -10.51 -7.96 13.71
CA VAL A 236 -11.52 -7.16 14.44
C VAL A 236 -11.03 -6.81 15.84
N ARG A 237 -10.44 -7.78 16.57
CA ARG A 237 -9.86 -7.51 17.90
C ARG A 237 -8.75 -6.46 17.80
N ARG A 238 -7.79 -6.66 16.88
CA ARG A 238 -6.68 -5.73 16.66
C ARG A 238 -7.16 -4.32 16.34
N ALA A 239 -8.16 -4.19 15.47
CA ALA A 239 -8.74 -2.89 15.14
C ALA A 239 -9.36 -2.19 16.36
N ARG A 240 -10.06 -2.92 17.24
CA ARG A 240 -10.65 -2.36 18.47
C ARG A 240 -9.59 -1.97 19.49
N ASP A 241 -8.63 -2.86 19.72
CA ASP A 241 -7.56 -2.63 20.70
C ASP A 241 -6.77 -1.36 20.35
N PHE A 242 -6.56 -1.11 19.04
CA PHE A 242 -5.84 0.08 18.57
C PHE A 242 -6.72 1.31 18.32
N GLY A 243 -8.05 1.23 18.49
CA GLY A 243 -8.96 2.35 18.16
C GLY A 243 -9.00 2.68 16.65
N LEU A 244 -8.80 1.66 15.81
CA LEU A 244 -8.73 1.75 14.35
C LEU A 244 -9.95 1.13 13.66
N GLU A 245 -11.09 1.02 14.35
CA GLU A 245 -12.32 0.41 13.82
C GLU A 245 -12.85 1.18 12.61
N ARG A 246 -12.79 2.52 12.64
CA ARG A 246 -13.22 3.37 11.51
C ARG A 246 -12.39 3.14 10.25
N PRO A 247 -11.05 3.25 10.29
CA PRO A 247 -10.22 2.88 9.15
C PRO A 247 -10.52 1.47 8.65
N ALA A 248 -10.57 0.49 9.55
CA ALA A 248 -10.82 -0.91 9.20
C ALA A 248 -12.17 -1.09 8.49
N TYR A 249 -13.25 -0.53 9.04
CA TYR A 249 -14.59 -0.58 8.45
C TYR A 249 -14.63 0.03 7.05
N TYR A 250 -14.19 1.28 6.88
CA TYR A 250 -14.27 1.96 5.58
C TYR A 250 -13.31 1.34 4.55
N GLY A 251 -12.12 0.92 4.97
CA GLY A 251 -11.15 0.25 4.08
C GLY A 251 -11.71 -1.05 3.53
N LEU A 252 -12.25 -1.91 4.40
CA LEU A 252 -12.87 -3.17 3.99
C LEU A 252 -14.15 -2.98 3.19
N LEU A 253 -15.00 -2.01 3.58
CA LEU A 253 -16.23 -1.69 2.85
C LEU A 253 -15.92 -1.21 1.42
N CYS A 254 -14.98 -0.27 1.26
CA CYS A 254 -14.57 0.21 -0.06
C CYS A 254 -13.97 -0.92 -0.92
N ALA A 255 -13.12 -1.78 -0.34
CA ALA A 255 -12.57 -2.92 -1.06
C ALA A 255 -13.66 -3.91 -1.51
N LYS A 256 -14.68 -4.14 -0.67
CA LYS A 256 -15.81 -5.01 -0.99
C LYS A 256 -16.73 -4.40 -2.06
N GLU A 257 -17.26 -3.20 -1.81
CA GLU A 257 -18.30 -2.59 -2.65
C GLU A 257 -17.76 -2.09 -4.00
N LEU A 258 -16.56 -1.50 -4.02
CA LEU A 258 -16.01 -0.90 -5.25
C LEU A 258 -15.23 -1.91 -6.09
N LEU A 259 -14.57 -2.87 -5.45
CA LEU A 259 -13.66 -3.79 -6.14
C LEU A 259 -14.09 -5.25 -6.06
N GLY A 260 -15.13 -5.59 -5.30
CA GLY A 260 -15.58 -6.99 -5.14
C GLY A 260 -14.57 -7.85 -4.38
N ALA A 261 -13.85 -7.30 -3.39
CA ALA A 261 -13.00 -8.10 -2.52
C ALA A 261 -13.86 -9.08 -1.70
N PRO A 262 -13.41 -10.32 -1.46
CA PRO A 262 -14.16 -11.32 -0.70
C PRO A 262 -14.07 -11.05 0.81
N VAL A 263 -14.58 -9.89 1.24
CA VAL A 263 -14.66 -9.51 2.65
C VAL A 263 -15.96 -10.07 3.23
N PRO A 264 -15.88 -10.93 4.25
CA PRO A 264 -17.06 -11.48 4.89
C PRO A 264 -17.85 -10.45 5.70
N GLU A 265 -19.15 -10.67 5.88
CA GLU A 265 -19.99 -9.82 6.75
C GLU A 265 -19.54 -9.90 8.21
N GLU A 266 -19.07 -11.05 8.68
CA GLU A 266 -18.57 -11.22 10.04
C GLU A 266 -17.34 -10.34 10.35
N ALA A 267 -16.59 -9.90 9.34
CA ALA A 267 -15.50 -8.94 9.53
C ALA A 267 -16.03 -7.49 9.62
N LEU A 268 -17.10 -7.15 8.89
CA LEU A 268 -17.63 -5.79 8.77
C LEU A 268 -18.60 -5.43 9.90
N LEU A 269 -19.55 -6.32 10.22
CA LEU A 269 -20.60 -6.07 11.21
C LEU A 269 -20.05 -5.63 12.57
N PRO A 270 -19.01 -6.28 13.14
CA PRO A 270 -18.48 -5.88 14.45
C PRO A 270 -17.71 -4.56 14.43
N LEU A 271 -17.27 -4.11 13.24
CA LEU A 271 -16.60 -2.84 13.01
C LEU A 271 -17.57 -1.73 12.60
N SER A 272 -18.86 -2.06 12.40
CA SER A 272 -19.86 -1.07 12.01
C SER A 272 -19.86 0.10 13.00
N VAL A 273 -19.45 1.25 12.47
CA VAL A 273 -19.29 2.44 13.27
C VAL A 273 -20.63 3.17 13.36
N ARG A 274 -21.01 3.57 14.57
CA ARG A 274 -22.10 4.54 14.74
C ARG A 274 -21.71 5.78 13.94
N ARG A 275 -22.44 6.07 12.86
CA ARG A 275 -22.18 7.22 11.98
C ARG A 275 -21.96 8.45 12.84
N GLY A 276 -20.79 9.07 12.75
CA GLY A 276 -20.48 10.31 13.44
C GLY A 276 -21.23 11.48 12.81
N TYR A 277 -20.95 12.69 13.28
CA TYR A 277 -21.59 13.90 12.73
C TYR A 277 -21.36 14.04 11.23
N VAL A 278 -20.13 13.84 10.77
CA VAL A 278 -19.74 13.93 9.35
C VAL A 278 -20.47 12.87 8.53
N GLU A 279 -20.49 11.62 8.98
CA GLU A 279 -21.07 10.53 8.18
C GLU A 279 -22.60 10.60 8.12
N ARG A 280 -23.25 11.14 9.16
CA ARG A 280 -24.68 11.46 9.10
C ARG A 280 -24.96 12.56 8.07
N LYS A 281 -24.22 13.67 8.14
CA LYS A 281 -24.31 14.79 7.19
C LYS A 281 -24.08 14.36 5.74
N LEU A 282 -23.11 13.48 5.48
CA LEU A 282 -22.82 12.99 4.13
C LEU A 282 -23.87 12.00 3.61
N SER A 283 -24.55 11.26 4.50
CA SER A 283 -25.62 10.33 4.09
C SER A 283 -26.99 11.00 3.90
N GLU A 284 -27.08 12.29 4.23
CA GLU A 284 -28.26 13.14 3.99
C GLU A 284 -28.14 13.95 2.68
N LEU A 285 -27.00 13.84 1.98
CA LEU A 285 -26.73 14.40 0.65
C LEU A 285 -26.99 13.35 -0.44
#